data_AF-A0A343C5H0-F1
#
_entry.id   AF-A0A343C5H0-F1
#
_cell.length_a   1.000
_cell.length_b   1.000
_cell.length_c   1.000
_cell.angle_alpha   90.00
_cell.angle_beta   90.00
_cell.angle_gamma   90.00
#
_symmetry.space_group_name_H-M   'P 1'
#
loop_
_entity.id
_entity.type
_entity.pdbx_description
1 polymer ?
#
loop_
_entity_poly.entity_id
_entity_poly.type
_entity_poly.pdbx_seq_one_letter_code
_entity_poly.pdbx_strand_id
1 'polypeptide(L)'
;MAFIIYYTDTDSIFTDYDLNPEEIGSDIGLMKDELKSNLISEAYFLGIKQYGYYYYDKNTNERIEKSVFAGVIRDSLTFNEIKKIFNGKTIEKETSTRFYKSLKNLNITIKNIKISIKKNNTKLLLNNNYIPITIII
;
A
#
# COMPACT_ATOMS: atom_id res chain seq x y z
N MET A 1 12.10 25.30 6.82
CA MET A 1 12.41 23.98 6.23
C MET A 1 11.21 23.55 5.42
N ALA A 2 11.40 22.99 4.22
CA ALA A 2 10.28 22.47 3.42
C ALA A 2 9.97 21.05 3.89
N PHE A 3 8.70 20.78 4.20
CA PHE A 3 8.22 19.46 4.60
C PHE A 3 7.92 18.62 3.36
N ILE A 4 8.23 17.33 3.41
CA ILE A 4 7.94 16.40 2.32
C ILE A 4 6.88 15.40 2.78
N ILE A 5 5.76 15.38 2.06
CA ILE A 5 4.79 14.29 2.11
C ILE A 5 5.20 13.28 1.05
N TYR A 6 5.51 12.06 1.47
CA TYR A 6 5.80 10.97 0.53
C TYR A 6 4.53 10.30 0.02
N TYR A 7 3.51 10.19 0.87
CA TYR A 7 2.25 9.51 0.53
C TYR A 7 1.11 9.85 1.50
N THR A 8 -0.13 9.78 1.02
CA THR A 8 -1.35 9.88 1.82
C THR A 8 -2.38 8.86 1.37
N ASP A 9 -3.12 8.26 2.31
CA ASP A 9 -4.32 7.47 2.00
C ASP A 9 -5.42 7.79 3.01
N THR A 10 -6.41 8.56 2.56
CA THR A 10 -7.62 8.96 3.30
C THR A 10 -7.34 9.73 4.60
N ASP A 11 -6.93 9.01 5.65
CA ASP A 11 -6.72 9.46 7.02
C ASP A 11 -5.28 9.19 7.52
N SER A 12 -4.38 8.76 6.63
CA SER A 12 -2.98 8.48 6.93
C SER A 12 -2.04 9.35 6.10
N ILE A 13 -0.90 9.71 6.69
CA ILE A 13 0.18 10.44 6.03
C ILE A 13 1.54 9.76 6.29
N PHE A 14 2.43 9.84 5.32
CA PHE A 14 3.82 9.41 5.41
C PHE A 14 4.72 10.61 5.13
N THR A 15 5.54 11.00 6.09
CA THR A 15 6.38 12.20 6.04
C THR A 15 7.73 11.97 6.72
N ASP A 16 8.72 12.81 6.40
CA ASP A 16 10.03 12.85 7.06
C ASP A 16 10.10 13.87 8.19
N TYR A 17 8.97 14.46 8.57
CA TYR A 17 8.88 15.48 9.60
C TYR A 17 7.93 15.04 10.73
N ASP A 18 8.31 15.34 11.97
CA ASP A 18 7.49 15.08 13.14
C ASP A 18 6.29 16.04 13.16
N LEU A 19 5.07 15.52 13.23
CA LEU A 19 3.89 16.37 13.43
C LEU A 19 3.98 17.11 14.78
N ASN A 20 3.25 18.21 14.92
CA ASN A 20 3.21 18.91 16.19
C ASN A 20 2.63 17.96 17.25
N PRO A 21 3.22 17.87 18.46
CA PRO A 21 2.75 16.96 19.49
C PRO A 21 1.29 17.17 19.88
N GLU A 22 0.78 18.40 19.75
CA GLU A 22 -0.61 18.78 20.01
C GLU A 22 -1.60 18.15 19.00
N GLU A 23 -1.12 17.76 17.81
CA GLU A 23 -1.91 17.13 16.76
C GLU A 23 -1.90 15.59 16.86
N ILE A 24 -1.08 15.01 17.75
CA ILE A 24 -0.91 13.57 17.92
C ILE A 24 -1.65 13.09 19.18
N GLY A 25 -2.51 12.09 19.03
CA GLY A 25 -3.22 11.51 20.18
C GLY A 25 -4.22 10.42 19.81
N SER A 26 -4.98 9.96 20.82
CA SER A 26 -6.05 8.97 20.66
C SER A 26 -7.45 9.57 20.62
N ASP A 27 -7.58 10.87 20.90
CA ASP A 27 -8.86 11.56 20.93
C ASP A 27 -9.38 11.83 19.52
N ILE A 28 -10.69 12.09 19.42
CA ILE A 28 -11.34 12.34 18.14
C ILE A 28 -10.76 13.58 17.45
N GLY A 29 -10.35 13.41 16.18
CA GLY A 29 -9.77 14.49 15.37
C GLY A 29 -8.25 14.61 15.48
N LEU A 30 -7.58 13.85 16.35
CA LEU A 30 -6.12 13.79 16.42
C LEU A 30 -5.53 12.69 15.54
N MET A 31 -4.29 12.89 15.09
CA MET A 31 -3.52 11.91 14.33
C MET A 31 -2.94 10.86 15.28
N LYS A 32 -3.22 9.59 15.02
CA LYS A 32 -2.62 8.51 15.80
C LYS A 32 -1.23 8.18 15.28
N ASP A 33 -0.24 8.10 16.16
CA ASP A 33 1.04 7.48 15.85
C ASP A 33 0.89 5.95 15.73
N GLU A 34 0.67 5.48 14.50
CA GLU A 34 0.49 4.06 14.21
C GLU A 34 1.75 3.22 14.48
N LEU A 35 2.93 3.84 14.46
CA LEU A 35 4.21 3.15 14.60
C LEU A 35 4.76 3.20 16.03
N LYS A 36 4.06 3.84 16.97
CA LYS A 36 4.47 3.95 18.39
C LYS A 36 5.90 4.48 18.50
N SER A 37 6.15 5.56 17.77
CA SER A 37 7.41 6.29 17.68
C SER A 37 8.55 5.51 17.01
N ASN A 38 8.29 4.36 16.39
CA ASN A 38 9.23 3.74 15.48
C ASN A 38 9.30 4.52 14.16
N LEU A 39 10.47 4.52 13.53
CA LEU A 39 10.71 5.23 12.28
C LEU A 39 10.82 4.26 11.11
N ILE A 40 10.14 4.58 10.02
CA ILE A 40 10.28 3.86 8.77
C ILE A 40 11.71 3.98 8.27
N SER A 41 12.36 2.85 8.03
CA SER A 41 13.73 2.80 7.53
C SER A 41 13.79 2.91 6.01
N GLU A 42 12.88 2.23 5.31
CA GLU A 42 12.74 2.30 3.85
C GLU A 42 11.28 2.06 3.47
N ALA A 43 10.80 2.77 2.46
CA ALA A 43 9.47 2.61 1.89
C ALA A 43 9.50 2.67 0.37
N TYR A 44 8.62 1.90 -0.27
CA TYR A 44 8.31 2.00 -1.69
C TYR A 44 6.83 2.32 -1.84
N PHE A 45 6.54 3.47 -2.46
CA PHE A 45 5.19 3.88 -2.87
C PHE A 45 5.07 3.69 -4.39
N LEU A 46 4.28 2.71 -4.81
CA LEU A 46 4.13 2.33 -6.22
C LEU A 46 2.87 2.94 -6.84
N GLY A 47 1.92 3.35 -6.01
CA GLY A 47 0.67 3.97 -6.42
C GLY A 47 -0.37 3.96 -5.30
N ILE A 48 -1.60 4.35 -5.62
CA ILE A 48 -2.72 4.35 -4.67
C ILE A 48 -2.92 2.94 -4.12
N LYS A 49 -2.86 2.81 -2.79
CA LYS A 49 -3.01 1.54 -2.05
C LYS A 49 -2.06 0.45 -2.55
N GLN A 50 -0.85 0.85 -2.97
CA GLN A 50 0.23 -0.03 -3.43
C GLN A 50 1.55 0.46 -2.85
N TYR A 51 1.84 0.05 -1.64
CA TYR A 51 3.06 0.45 -0.95
C TYR A 51 3.51 -0.62 0.05
N GLY A 52 4.78 -0.53 0.42
CA GLY A 52 5.33 -1.32 1.51
C GLY A 52 6.54 -0.65 2.11
N TYR A 53 6.77 -0.95 3.38
CA TYR A 53 7.83 -0.35 4.16
C TYR A 53 8.30 -1.31 5.23
N TYR A 54 9.46 -1.04 5.81
CA TYR A 54 9.90 -1.71 7.01
C TYR A 54 10.47 -0.73 8.02
N TYR A 55 10.44 -1.15 9.27
CA TYR A 55 11.08 -0.46 10.39
C TYR A 55 11.65 -1.50 11.35
N TYR A 56 12.49 -1.03 12.28
CA TYR A 56 12.94 -1.83 13.41
C TYR A 56 12.14 -1.44 14.64
N ASP A 57 11.57 -2.43 15.33
CA ASP A 57 10.93 -2.17 16.62
C ASP A 57 11.99 -1.76 17.64
N LYS A 58 11.83 -0.59 18.26
CA LYS A 58 12.80 -0.06 19.23
C LYS A 58 12.99 -0.95 20.46
N ASN A 59 12.02 -1.77 20.83
CA ASN A 59 12.08 -2.60 22.04
C ASN A 59 12.71 -3.96 21.75
N THR A 60 12.38 -4.58 20.61
CA THR A 60 12.85 -5.93 20.26
C THR A 60 14.02 -5.94 19.28
N ASN A 61 14.28 -4.80 18.61
CA ASN A 61 15.20 -4.66 17.49
C ASN A 61 14.89 -5.60 16.31
N GLU A 62 13.66 -6.12 16.25
CA GLU A 62 13.20 -6.98 15.16
C GLU A 62 12.76 -6.15 13.97
N ARG A 63 13.06 -6.65 12.77
CA ARG A 63 12.60 -6.03 11.53
C ARG A 63 11.13 -6.37 11.29
N ILE A 64 10.28 -5.35 11.23
CA ILE A 64 8.86 -5.48 10.91
C ILE A 64 8.64 -4.99 9.48
N GLU A 65 8.12 -5.87 8.63
CA GLU A 65 7.74 -5.55 7.26
C GLU A 65 6.23 -5.36 7.15
N LYS A 66 5.82 -4.34 6.40
CA LYS A 66 4.41 -4.00 6.15
C LYS A 66 4.16 -3.87 4.66
N SER A 67 3.03 -4.40 4.20
CA SER A 67 2.63 -4.30 2.79
C SER A 67 1.13 -4.10 2.61
N VAL A 68 0.78 -3.12 1.77
CA VAL A 68 -0.59 -2.74 1.44
C VAL A 68 -0.71 -2.68 -0.07
N PHE A 69 -1.37 -3.70 -0.64
CA PHE A 69 -1.65 -3.79 -2.07
C PHE A 69 -3.14 -4.11 -2.26
N ALA A 70 -3.89 -3.20 -2.87
CA ALA A 70 -5.32 -3.38 -3.09
C ALA A 70 -5.62 -4.69 -3.85
N GLY A 71 -6.51 -5.51 -3.29
CA GLY A 71 -6.87 -6.83 -3.84
C GLY A 71 -5.93 -7.98 -3.45
N VAL A 72 -4.90 -7.69 -2.64
CA VAL A 72 -3.96 -8.64 -2.06
C VAL A 72 -4.18 -8.68 -0.55
N ILE A 73 -3.95 -9.83 0.08
CA ILE A 73 -3.98 -9.94 1.54
C ILE A 73 -2.92 -9.00 2.13
N ARG A 74 -3.30 -8.21 3.14
CA ARG A 74 -2.39 -7.27 3.83
C ARG A 74 -1.20 -8.02 4.43
N ASP A 75 -0.03 -7.42 4.38
CA ASP A 75 1.25 -7.96 4.89
C ASP A 75 1.67 -9.32 4.25
N SER A 76 1.05 -9.74 3.15
CA SER A 76 1.39 -11.01 2.45
C SER A 76 2.52 -10.90 1.43
N LEU A 77 2.92 -9.67 1.07
CA LEU A 77 4.12 -9.41 0.28
C LEU A 77 5.29 -9.11 1.20
N THR A 78 6.39 -9.82 0.98
CA THR A 78 7.68 -9.50 1.61
C THR A 78 8.24 -8.20 1.03
N PHE A 79 9.07 -7.51 1.80
CA PHE A 79 9.71 -6.27 1.35
C PHE A 79 10.59 -6.49 0.11
N ASN A 80 11.22 -7.66 -0.02
CA ASN A 80 11.99 -8.04 -1.20
C ASN A 80 11.10 -8.18 -2.46
N GLU A 81 9.90 -8.76 -2.33
CA GLU A 81 8.94 -8.82 -3.44
C GLU A 81 8.52 -7.41 -3.87
N ILE A 82 8.26 -6.52 -2.92
CA ILE A 82 7.91 -5.12 -3.20
C ILE A 82 9.04 -4.42 -3.96
N LYS A 83 10.28 -4.58 -3.51
CA LYS A 83 11.48 -4.05 -4.20
C LYS A 83 11.62 -4.61 -5.62
N LYS A 84 11.33 -5.90 -5.84
CA LYS A 84 11.31 -6.49 -7.19
C LYS A 84 10.22 -5.87 -8.06
N ILE A 85 9.01 -5.66 -7.53
CA ILE A 85 7.91 -5.02 -8.25
C ILE A 85 8.28 -3.58 -8.62
N PHE A 86 8.87 -2.83 -7.68
CA PHE A 86 9.33 -1.47 -7.93
C PHE A 86 10.33 -1.39 -9.10
N ASN A 87 11.21 -2.40 -9.19
CA ASN A 87 12.19 -2.57 -10.28
C ASN A 87 11.60 -3.24 -11.55
N GLY A 88 10.28 -3.27 -11.69
CA GLY A 88 9.60 -3.71 -12.91
C GLY A 88 9.39 -5.22 -13.04
N LYS A 89 9.63 -6.01 -11.99
CA LYS A 89 9.29 -7.44 -11.99
C LYS A 89 7.80 -7.65 -11.73
N THR A 90 7.27 -8.76 -12.22
CA THR A 90 5.91 -9.23 -11.93
C THR A 90 6.00 -10.32 -10.86
N ILE A 91 5.15 -10.25 -9.84
CA ILE A 91 5.01 -11.28 -8.81
C ILE A 91 3.61 -11.89 -8.91
N GLU A 92 3.53 -13.21 -8.82
CA GLU A 92 2.25 -13.92 -8.75
C GLU A 92 1.94 -14.29 -7.30
N LYS A 93 0.70 -14.05 -6.88
CA LYS A 93 0.19 -14.47 -5.57
C LYS A 93 -1.13 -15.19 -5.76
N GLU A 94 -1.37 -16.19 -4.93
CA GLU A 94 -2.70 -16.71 -4.72
C GLU A 94 -3.40 -15.81 -3.70
N THR A 95 -4.52 -15.23 -4.10
CA THR A 95 -5.34 -14.39 -3.21
C THR A 95 -6.60 -15.15 -2.82
N SER A 96 -7.26 -14.64 -1.78
CA SER A 96 -8.41 -15.28 -1.20
C SER A 96 -9.58 -15.41 -2.18
N THR A 97 -10.43 -16.33 -1.79
CA THR A 97 -11.56 -16.89 -2.50
C THR A 97 -12.44 -15.81 -3.15
N ARG A 98 -12.49 -15.76 -4.49
CA ARG A 98 -13.46 -14.92 -5.21
C ARG A 98 -14.80 -15.61 -5.30
N PHE A 99 -15.85 -14.85 -5.03
CA PHE A 99 -17.23 -15.29 -5.17
C PHE A 99 -17.68 -15.11 -6.62
N TYR A 100 -18.05 -16.21 -7.25
CA TYR A 100 -18.64 -16.24 -8.58
C TYR A 100 -20.12 -16.58 -8.43
N LYS A 101 -21.01 -15.61 -8.70
CA LYS A 101 -22.45 -15.82 -8.74
C LYS A 101 -22.88 -16.12 -10.17
N SER A 102 -23.50 -17.28 -10.38
CA SER A 102 -24.13 -17.61 -11.65
C SER A 102 -25.42 -16.81 -11.81
N LEU A 103 -25.61 -16.15 -12.96
CA LEU A 103 -26.86 -15.46 -13.27
C LEU A 103 -27.98 -16.42 -13.69
N LYS A 104 -27.65 -17.67 -14.08
CA LYS A 104 -28.63 -18.65 -14.58
C LYS A 104 -29.35 -19.38 -13.44
N ASN A 105 -28.61 -19.77 -12.40
CA ASN A 105 -29.14 -20.57 -11.29
C ASN A 105 -28.85 -19.95 -9.92
N LEU A 106 -28.26 -18.74 -9.87
CA LEU A 106 -27.96 -17.99 -8.65
C LEU A 106 -27.00 -18.68 -7.67
N ASN A 107 -26.39 -19.80 -8.07
CA ASN A 107 -25.39 -20.50 -7.26
C ASN A 107 -24.13 -19.64 -7.10
N ILE A 108 -23.57 -19.65 -5.89
CA ILE A 108 -22.31 -19.01 -5.56
C ILE A 108 -21.24 -20.10 -5.48
N THR A 109 -20.18 -19.95 -6.27
CA THR A 109 -18.97 -20.76 -6.13
C THR A 109 -17.83 -19.89 -5.68
N ILE A 110 -17.01 -20.42 -4.77
CA ILE A 110 -15.86 -19.70 -4.24
C ILE A 110 -14.61 -20.39 -4.75
N LYS A 111 -13.75 -19.66 -5.46
CA LYS A 111 -12.52 -20.23 -6.05
C LYS A 111 -11.31 -19.38 -5.70
N ASN A 112 -10.19 -20.03 -5.47
CA ASN A 112 -8.90 -19.37 -5.40
C ASN A 112 -8.53 -18.86 -6.79
N ILE A 113 -7.86 -17.72 -6.84
CA ILE A 113 -7.35 -17.15 -8.08
C ILE A 113 -5.90 -16.76 -7.93
N LYS A 114 -5.16 -16.87 -9.03
CA LYS A 114 -3.85 -16.27 -9.17
C LYS A 114 -4.00 -14.84 -9.63
N ILE A 115 -3.28 -13.94 -8.98
CA ILE A 115 -3.17 -12.54 -9.37
C ILE A 115 -1.72 -12.23 -9.70
N SER A 116 -1.52 -11.44 -10.76
CA SER A 116 -0.21 -10.93 -11.14
C SER A 116 -0.11 -9.46 -10.72
N ILE A 117 0.91 -9.15 -9.92
CA ILE A 117 1.17 -7.81 -9.39
C ILE A 117 2.38 -7.26 -10.12
N LYS A 118 2.21 -6.12 -10.78
CA LYS A 118 3.28 -5.42 -11.50
C LYS A 118 3.15 -3.91 -11.30
N LYS A 119 4.27 -3.20 -11.25
CA LYS A 119 4.26 -1.74 -11.28
C LYS A 119 3.79 -1.28 -12.65
N ASN A 120 2.75 -0.45 -12.69
CA ASN A 120 2.27 0.14 -13.93
C ASN A 120 2.46 1.66 -13.92
N ASN A 121 3.58 2.12 -14.51
CA ASN A 121 3.93 3.54 -14.56
C ASN A 121 3.10 4.35 -15.56
N THR A 122 2.11 3.74 -16.21
CA THR A 122 1.43 4.36 -17.34
C THR A 122 0.37 5.39 -16.94
N LYS A 123 0.05 5.51 -15.65
CA LYS A 123 -0.84 6.58 -15.16
C LYS A 123 0.00 7.75 -14.71
N LEU A 124 -0.04 8.83 -15.48
CA LEU A 124 0.62 10.08 -15.13
C LEU A 124 -0.34 10.95 -14.31
N LEU A 125 0.09 11.41 -13.14
CA LEU A 125 -0.63 12.42 -12.35
C LEU A 125 -0.06 13.79 -12.74
N LEU A 126 -0.84 14.59 -13.47
CA LEU A 126 -0.50 15.96 -13.84
C LEU A 126 -1.55 16.90 -13.26
N ASN A 127 -1.13 17.90 -12.48
CA ASN A 127 -2.03 18.89 -11.87
C ASN A 127 -3.21 18.25 -11.12
N ASN A 128 -2.93 17.26 -10.28
CA ASN A 128 -3.92 16.46 -9.53
C ASN A 128 -4.95 15.71 -10.39
N ASN A 129 -4.71 15.55 -11.70
CA ASN A 129 -5.55 14.75 -12.58
C ASN A 129 -4.77 13.53 -13.07
N TYR A 130 -5.36 12.34 -12.90
CA TYR A 130 -4.84 11.13 -13.53
C TYR A 130 -5.19 11.15 -15.01
N ILE A 131 -4.18 11.21 -15.87
CA ILE A 131 -4.37 11.10 -17.31
C ILE A 131 -4.42 9.61 -17.67
N PRO A 132 -5.59 9.08 -18.09
CA PRO A 132 -5.65 7.73 -18.63
C PRO A 132 -4.87 7.68 -19.96
N ILE A 133 -4.22 6.56 -20.22
CA ILE A 133 -3.54 6.37 -21.51
C ILE A 133 -4.61 6.33 -22.60
N THR A 134 -4.38 7.08 -23.68
CA THR A 134 -5.13 6.89 -24.93
C THR A 134 -4.87 5.46 -25.43
N ILE A 135 -5.91 4.62 -25.44
CA ILE A 135 -5.84 3.31 -26.08
C ILE A 135 -6.03 3.56 -27.58
N ILE A 136 -4.95 3.47 -28.35
CA ILE A 136 -5.05 3.39 -29.80
C ILE A 136 -5.42 1.94 -30.11
N ILE A 137 -6.62 1.74 -30.64
CA ILE A 137 -7.12 0.45 -31.13
C ILE A 137 -6.68 0.27 -32.57
#